data_AF-A0A537B7T2-F1
#
_entry.id   AF-A0A537B7T2-F1
#
_cell.length_a   1.000
_cell.length_b   1.000
_cell.length_c   1.000
_cell.angle_alpha   90.00
_cell.angle_beta   90.00
_cell.angle_gamma   90.00
#
_symmetry.space_group_name_H-M   'P 1'
#
loop_
_entity.id
_entity.type
_entity.pdbx_description
1 polymer ?
#
loop_
_entity_poly.entity_id
_entity_poly.type
_entity_poly.pdbx_seq_one_letter_code
_entity_poly.pdbx_strand_id
1 'polypeptide(L)'
;MPKVSEMKDAVFDGRNRGYVPPKKLSISPKLKLHRKGAKSIDPITYEVIRHSLWHVNEEHGTTIQRLSGSPVAMYALDLNPSILTEDGEFVYFGPYMQYMSGVTDTQVKWVLEYRSDNPGIREGDMFLANDPWVGAAHQQDVMLICPVFWKGELFCWVTNCLHQYDLGGITPSSFCGSAENAFEEAICIPPVKIVEGNEIRRDIEELYLRASRKPEAVALDFRAQLAGNITARDRVLALIGRYGPEVVKGVMRKILDNGERAFLDKLKRLPDGVWRERSYVECCRPGDRRTHQVMLTLRKKGSSLIFENEGTAPQDGAMNATYSGWRGAIMVAFNQLLCWDQYFSIGGALRHVEFDPTPGT
;
A
#
# COMPACT_ATOMS: atom_id res chain seq x y z
N MET A 1 -24.85 12.54 -2.04
CA MET A 1 -24.43 11.76 -3.24
C MET A 1 -24.33 10.30 -2.81
N PRO A 2 -24.53 9.31 -3.71
CA PRO A 2 -24.46 7.90 -3.31
C PRO A 2 -23.05 7.52 -2.85
N LYS A 3 -22.95 6.61 -1.89
CA LYS A 3 -21.68 6.01 -1.46
C LYS A 3 -21.19 4.98 -2.47
N VAL A 4 -19.91 4.62 -2.40
CA VAL A 4 -19.34 3.55 -3.22
C VAL A 4 -20.17 2.27 -3.16
N SER A 5 -20.60 1.84 -1.97
CA SER A 5 -21.42 0.64 -1.76
C SER A 5 -22.82 0.70 -2.41
N GLU A 6 -23.33 1.91 -2.65
CA GLU A 6 -24.65 2.17 -3.23
C GLU A 6 -24.60 2.25 -4.77
N MET A 7 -23.41 2.46 -5.35
CA MET A 7 -23.18 2.61 -6.79
C MET A 7 -22.97 1.26 -7.50
N LYS A 8 -24.00 0.40 -7.54
CA LYS A 8 -23.89 -0.98 -8.04
C LYS A 8 -23.45 -1.13 -9.50
N ASP A 9 -23.80 -0.18 -10.36
CA ASP A 9 -23.45 -0.20 -11.79
C ASP A 9 -22.13 0.55 -12.08
N ALA A 10 -21.47 1.09 -11.04
CA ALA A 10 -20.22 1.81 -11.20
C ALA A 10 -19.02 0.87 -11.15
N VAL A 11 -18.11 1.06 -12.11
CA VAL A 11 -16.80 0.39 -12.12
C VAL A 11 -15.76 1.33 -11.51
N PHE A 12 -15.02 0.83 -10.51
CA PHE A 12 -13.92 1.52 -9.82
C PHE A 12 -12.59 0.83 -10.17
N ASP A 13 -12.10 1.05 -11.39
CA ASP A 13 -10.99 0.32 -12.02
C ASP A 13 -9.63 1.01 -11.95
N GLY A 14 -9.55 2.21 -11.38
CA GLY A 14 -8.35 3.04 -11.39
C GLY A 14 -8.02 3.65 -12.75
N ARG A 15 -8.93 3.57 -13.74
CA ARG A 15 -8.75 4.13 -15.10
C ARG A 15 -9.76 5.23 -15.38
N ASN A 16 -11.04 4.92 -15.14
CA ASN A 16 -12.14 5.86 -15.32
C ASN A 16 -12.56 6.50 -13.99
N ARG A 17 -12.43 5.74 -12.90
CA ARG A 17 -12.65 6.18 -11.51
C ARG A 17 -11.53 5.62 -10.65
N GLY A 18 -11.33 6.19 -9.46
CA GLY A 18 -10.37 5.64 -8.49
C GLY A 18 -10.64 4.16 -8.23
N TYR A 19 -9.57 3.38 -8.07
CA TYR A 19 -9.65 1.96 -7.83
C TYR A 19 -10.16 1.69 -6.41
N VAL A 20 -11.24 0.93 -6.33
CA VAL A 20 -11.74 0.36 -5.08
C VAL A 20 -11.62 -1.15 -5.23
N PRO A 21 -10.74 -1.82 -4.45
CA PRO A 21 -10.54 -3.26 -4.61
C PRO A 21 -11.86 -4.03 -4.43
N PRO A 22 -12.24 -4.92 -5.37
CA PRO A 22 -13.43 -5.72 -5.22
C PRO A 22 -13.25 -6.76 -4.10
N LYS A 23 -14.37 -7.22 -3.53
CA LYS A 23 -14.35 -8.31 -2.51
C LYS A 23 -13.68 -9.59 -3.02
N LYS A 24 -13.71 -9.82 -4.32
CA LYS A 24 -13.05 -10.94 -4.99
C LYS A 24 -12.30 -10.41 -6.21
N LEU A 25 -10.98 -10.57 -6.20
CA LEU A 25 -10.11 -10.14 -7.29
C LEU A 25 -10.28 -11.02 -8.54
N SER A 26 -10.28 -10.39 -9.71
CA SER A 26 -10.25 -11.07 -11.01
C SER A 26 -8.80 -11.36 -11.45
N ILE A 27 -8.23 -12.47 -10.99
CA ILE A 27 -6.83 -12.84 -11.29
C ILE A 27 -6.79 -13.79 -12.49
N SER A 28 -5.90 -13.54 -13.46
CA SER A 28 -5.69 -14.41 -14.61
C SER A 28 -5.31 -15.83 -14.17
N PRO A 29 -5.92 -16.88 -14.76
CA PRO A 29 -5.58 -18.27 -14.45
C PRO A 29 -4.14 -18.65 -14.85
N LYS A 30 -3.46 -17.79 -15.63
CA LYS A 30 -2.03 -17.96 -15.96
C LYS A 30 -1.13 -17.78 -14.74
N LEU A 31 -1.56 -17.02 -13.73
CA LEU A 31 -0.83 -16.79 -12.50
C LEU A 31 -1.24 -17.82 -11.45
N LYS A 32 -0.32 -18.70 -11.06
CA LYS A 32 -0.55 -19.67 -9.98
C LYS A 32 -0.21 -19.03 -8.64
N LEU A 33 -1.14 -19.11 -7.69
CA LEU A 33 -0.96 -18.59 -6.33
C LEU A 33 -0.63 -19.72 -5.36
N HIS A 34 0.38 -19.54 -4.51
CA HIS A 34 0.76 -20.53 -3.51
C HIS A 34 -0.12 -20.42 -2.26
N ARG A 35 -1.21 -21.19 -2.25
CA ARG A 35 -2.20 -21.16 -1.16
C ARG A 35 -2.08 -22.33 -0.17
N LYS A 36 -1.13 -23.25 -0.34
CA LYS A 36 -1.03 -24.39 0.58
C LYS A 36 -0.23 -24.00 1.82
N GLY A 37 -0.82 -24.20 3.00
CA GLY A 37 -0.18 -23.91 4.28
C GLY A 37 -0.50 -24.99 5.31
N ALA A 38 0.45 -25.25 6.21
CA ALA A 38 0.28 -26.19 7.30
C ALA A 38 -0.85 -25.71 8.24
N LYS A 39 -1.75 -26.62 8.62
CA LYS A 39 -2.88 -26.31 9.54
C LYS A 39 -2.46 -26.26 11.00
N SER A 40 -1.44 -27.05 11.36
CA SER A 40 -0.87 -27.10 12.70
C SER A 40 0.59 -26.69 12.61
N ILE A 41 1.00 -25.80 13.50
CA ILE A 41 2.36 -25.28 13.57
C ILE A 41 2.75 -25.32 15.04
N ASP A 42 3.89 -25.95 15.29
CA ASP A 42 4.52 -25.94 16.61
C ASP A 42 4.70 -24.49 17.11
N PRO A 43 4.31 -24.15 18.35
CA PRO A 43 4.40 -22.79 18.88
C PRO A 43 5.80 -22.19 18.82
N ILE A 44 6.86 -22.99 19.01
CA ILE A 44 8.25 -22.51 18.97
C ILE A 44 8.59 -22.10 17.54
N THR A 45 8.30 -22.97 16.57
CA THR A 45 8.48 -22.71 15.14
C THR A 45 7.69 -21.49 14.69
N TYR A 46 6.45 -21.34 15.19
CA TYR A 46 5.63 -20.15 14.92
C TYR A 46 6.33 -18.88 15.37
N GLU A 47 6.78 -18.78 16.63
CA GLU A 47 7.43 -17.57 17.13
C GLU A 47 8.74 -17.26 16.39
N VAL A 48 9.55 -18.29 16.09
CA VAL A 48 10.81 -18.11 15.34
C VAL A 48 10.54 -17.53 13.95
N ILE A 49 9.61 -18.11 13.18
CA ILE A 49 9.30 -17.64 11.82
C ILE A 49 8.59 -16.28 11.87
N ARG A 50 7.69 -16.05 12.84
CA ARG A 50 6.98 -14.78 13.01
C ARG A 50 7.95 -13.62 13.23
N HIS A 51 8.92 -13.80 14.13
CA HIS A 51 9.97 -12.80 14.38
C HIS A 51 10.94 -12.68 13.21
N SER A 52 11.27 -13.80 12.54
CA SER A 52 12.13 -13.75 11.36
C SER A 52 11.49 -12.92 10.24
N LEU A 53 10.20 -13.11 9.95
CA LEU A 53 9.45 -12.32 8.96
C LEU A 53 9.37 -10.83 9.35
N TRP A 54 9.22 -10.53 10.64
CA TRP A 54 9.30 -9.14 11.13
C TRP A 54 10.70 -8.55 10.86
N HIS A 55 11.77 -9.26 11.19
CA HIS A 55 13.14 -8.82 10.92
C HIS A 55 13.44 -8.67 9.42
N VAL A 56 12.85 -9.50 8.56
CA VAL A 56 12.93 -9.31 7.10
C VAL A 56 12.42 -7.92 6.72
N ASN A 57 11.29 -7.51 7.30
CA ASN A 57 10.67 -6.23 7.02
C ASN A 57 11.48 -5.04 7.58
N GLU A 58 12.11 -5.19 8.75
CA GLU A 58 13.04 -4.18 9.29
C GLU A 58 14.33 -4.06 8.47
N GLU A 59 14.93 -5.18 8.06
CA GLU A 59 16.11 -5.22 7.20
C GLU A 59 15.82 -4.58 5.84
N HIS A 60 14.62 -4.80 5.30
CA HIS A 60 14.15 -4.15 4.06
C HIS A 60 14.25 -2.62 4.18
N GLY A 61 13.57 -2.03 5.16
CA GLY A 61 13.56 -0.56 5.31
C GLY A 61 14.93 0.01 5.65
N THR A 62 15.70 -0.68 6.50
CA THR A 62 17.06 -0.26 6.86
C THR A 62 17.99 -0.27 5.65
N THR A 63 17.80 -1.23 4.73
CA THR A 63 18.56 -1.30 3.48
C THR A 63 18.27 -0.08 2.59
N ILE A 64 16.99 0.29 2.44
CA ILE A 64 16.60 1.48 1.67
C ILE A 64 17.19 2.73 2.32
N GLN A 65 17.02 2.90 3.63
CA GLN A 65 17.52 4.06 4.37
C GLN A 65 19.04 4.24 4.20
N ARG A 66 19.82 3.15 4.21
CA ARG A 66 21.29 3.22 4.13
C ARG A 66 21.82 3.43 2.71
N LEU A 67 21.06 3.05 1.69
CA LEU A 67 21.48 3.11 0.28
C LEU A 67 20.91 4.31 -0.47
N SER A 68 19.78 4.84 -0.01
CA SER A 68 19.16 6.01 -0.63
C SER A 68 20.14 7.19 -0.64
N GLY A 69 20.12 7.92 -1.76
CA GLY A 69 20.91 9.14 -1.93
C GLY A 69 20.17 10.40 -1.47
N SER A 70 18.89 10.30 -1.11
CA SER A 70 18.06 11.44 -0.75
C SER A 70 17.96 11.64 0.76
N PRO A 71 17.89 12.90 1.23
CA PRO A 71 17.65 13.19 2.65
C PRO A 71 16.26 12.74 3.12
N VAL A 72 15.33 12.54 2.16
CA VAL A 72 13.97 12.07 2.40
C VAL A 72 13.96 10.67 3.01
N ALA A 73 14.67 9.71 2.40
CA ALA A 73 14.76 8.38 2.98
C ALA A 73 15.75 8.32 4.14
N MET A 74 16.93 8.95 4.00
CA MET A 74 18.02 8.81 4.98
C MET A 74 17.69 9.42 6.34
N TYR A 75 17.12 10.63 6.35
CA TYR A 75 16.93 11.43 7.57
C TYR A 75 15.45 11.58 7.95
N ALA A 76 14.57 11.84 6.98
CA ALA A 76 13.15 12.02 7.26
C ALA A 76 12.40 10.68 7.43
N LEU A 77 13.00 9.57 6.96
CA LEU A 77 12.42 8.23 7.02
C LEU A 77 11.07 8.11 6.30
N ASP A 78 10.88 8.91 5.25
CA ASP A 78 9.63 8.95 4.48
C ASP A 78 9.57 7.81 3.46
N LEU A 79 9.53 6.60 4.00
CA LEU A 79 9.48 5.32 3.30
C LEU A 79 8.67 4.33 4.12
N ASN A 80 8.22 3.23 3.51
CA ASN A 80 7.76 2.08 4.27
C ASN A 80 7.85 0.76 3.46
N PRO A 81 8.49 -0.30 3.99
CA PRO A 81 8.40 -1.65 3.43
C PRO A 81 7.15 -2.39 3.90
N SER A 82 6.72 -3.42 3.18
CA SER A 82 5.60 -4.28 3.57
C SER A 82 5.74 -5.69 3.00
N ILE A 83 5.20 -6.65 3.75
CA ILE A 83 5.05 -8.05 3.31
C ILE A 83 3.55 -8.33 3.21
N LEU A 84 3.11 -8.80 2.03
CA LEU A 84 1.72 -9.16 1.78
C LEU A 84 1.59 -10.62 1.33
N THR A 85 0.46 -11.25 1.61
CA THR A 85 0.10 -12.59 1.11
C THR A 85 0.01 -12.60 -0.41
N GLU A 86 -0.08 -13.78 -1.02
CA GLU A 86 -0.20 -13.98 -2.47
C GLU A 86 -1.33 -13.16 -3.13
N ASP A 87 -2.38 -12.84 -2.37
CA ASP A 87 -3.56 -12.07 -2.77
C ASP A 87 -3.65 -10.65 -2.17
N GLY A 88 -2.56 -10.16 -1.58
CA GLY A 88 -2.46 -8.77 -1.15
C GLY A 88 -3.09 -8.47 0.22
N GLU A 89 -3.18 -9.44 1.14
CA GLU A 89 -3.44 -9.16 2.56
C GLU A 89 -2.13 -8.83 3.28
N PHE A 90 -2.15 -7.83 4.15
CA PHE A 90 -0.97 -7.40 4.88
C PHE A 90 -0.54 -8.36 5.97
N VAL A 91 0.63 -8.97 5.81
CA VAL A 91 1.28 -9.68 6.91
C VAL A 91 1.96 -8.70 7.85
N TYR A 92 2.73 -7.74 7.33
CA TYR A 92 3.39 -6.71 8.13
C TYR A 92 3.50 -5.38 7.36
N PHE A 93 3.29 -4.28 8.07
CA PHE A 93 3.81 -2.95 7.69
C PHE A 93 5.22 -2.80 8.28
N GLY A 94 6.06 -1.97 7.69
CA GLY A 94 7.32 -1.56 8.29
C GLY A 94 7.09 -0.50 9.37
N PRO A 95 8.06 -0.28 10.28
CA PRO A 95 7.92 0.62 11.42
C PRO A 95 8.13 2.11 11.07
N TYR A 96 8.03 2.48 9.79
CA TYR A 96 8.32 3.83 9.28
C TYR A 96 7.00 4.61 9.05
N MET A 97 6.89 5.39 7.96
CA MET A 97 5.70 6.18 7.64
C MET A 97 4.51 5.28 7.28
N GLN A 98 3.67 4.98 8.28
CA GLN A 98 2.59 3.98 8.20
C GLN A 98 1.59 4.23 7.07
N TYR A 99 1.40 5.50 6.74
CA TYR A 99 0.50 5.96 5.68
C TYR A 99 0.85 5.33 4.33
N MET A 100 2.15 5.22 4.00
CA MET A 100 2.63 4.64 2.75
C MET A 100 2.29 3.16 2.64
N SER A 101 2.38 2.40 3.73
CA SER A 101 1.91 1.02 3.74
C SER A 101 0.40 0.93 3.60
N GLY A 102 -0.35 1.88 4.15
CA GLY A 102 -1.82 1.93 4.07
C GLY A 102 -2.41 1.93 2.65
N VAL A 103 -1.59 2.23 1.64
CA VAL A 103 -2.01 2.32 0.24
C VAL A 103 -1.43 1.21 -0.66
N THR A 104 -0.47 0.44 -0.17
CA THR A 104 0.27 -0.56 -0.97
C THR A 104 -0.55 -1.78 -1.39
N ASP A 105 -1.52 -2.23 -0.58
CA ASP A 105 -2.33 -3.40 -0.96
C ASP A 105 -3.28 -3.11 -2.11
N THR A 106 -3.77 -1.87 -2.26
CA THR A 106 -4.61 -1.51 -3.41
C THR A 106 -3.80 -1.63 -4.69
N GLN A 107 -2.53 -1.22 -4.69
CA GLN A 107 -1.65 -1.36 -5.85
C GLN A 107 -1.33 -2.83 -6.16
N VAL A 108 -1.04 -3.65 -5.15
CA VAL A 108 -0.82 -5.09 -5.33
C VAL A 108 -2.07 -5.77 -5.91
N LYS A 109 -3.26 -5.45 -5.39
CA LYS A 109 -4.53 -5.96 -5.88
C LYS A 109 -4.80 -5.51 -7.32
N TRP A 110 -4.49 -4.26 -7.63
CA TRP A 110 -4.59 -3.74 -8.99
C TRP A 110 -3.64 -4.46 -9.96
N VAL A 111 -2.38 -4.71 -9.56
CA VAL A 111 -1.42 -5.52 -10.33
C VAL A 111 -1.97 -6.94 -10.57
N LEU A 112 -2.53 -7.57 -9.53
CA LEU A 112 -3.15 -8.90 -9.64
C LEU A 112 -4.31 -8.91 -10.65
N GLU A 113 -5.15 -7.88 -10.69
CA GLU A 113 -6.30 -7.83 -11.62
C GLU A 113 -5.92 -7.42 -13.04
N TYR A 114 -5.00 -6.47 -13.20
CA TYR A 114 -4.75 -5.80 -14.48
C TYR A 114 -3.37 -6.07 -15.09
N ARG A 115 -2.52 -6.85 -14.42
CA ARG A 115 -1.20 -7.26 -14.93
C ARG A 115 -0.97 -8.77 -14.92
N SER A 116 -1.79 -9.55 -14.23
CA SER A 116 -1.65 -11.02 -14.20
C SER A 116 -1.78 -11.71 -15.55
N ASP A 117 -2.56 -11.13 -16.49
CA ASP A 117 -2.66 -11.65 -17.86
C ASP A 117 -1.60 -11.06 -18.82
N ASN A 118 -1.53 -9.72 -18.88
CA ASN A 118 -0.63 -8.95 -19.74
C ASN A 118 -0.16 -7.70 -18.97
N PRO A 119 1.16 -7.47 -18.83
CA PRO A 119 2.30 -8.20 -19.38
C PRO A 119 2.61 -9.53 -18.67
N GLY A 120 1.75 -9.96 -17.75
CA GLY A 120 1.99 -11.10 -16.89
C GLY A 120 2.84 -10.72 -15.68
N ILE A 121 2.81 -11.59 -14.67
CA ILE A 121 3.58 -11.46 -13.44
C ILE A 121 4.46 -12.70 -13.35
N ARG A 122 5.79 -12.53 -13.38
CA ARG A 122 6.76 -13.62 -13.36
C ARG A 122 7.80 -13.42 -12.26
N GLU A 123 8.48 -14.51 -11.92
CA GLU A 123 9.64 -14.47 -11.03
C GLU A 123 10.71 -13.53 -11.59
N GLY A 124 11.27 -12.68 -10.73
CA GLY A 124 12.26 -11.68 -11.11
C GLY A 124 11.67 -10.37 -11.66
N ASP A 125 10.36 -10.28 -11.89
CA ASP A 125 9.72 -9.03 -12.27
C ASP A 125 9.57 -8.09 -11.06
N MET A 126 9.53 -6.77 -11.28
CA MET A 126 9.03 -5.79 -10.32
C MET A 126 8.26 -4.67 -11.02
N PHE A 127 7.22 -4.16 -10.36
CA PHE A 127 6.38 -3.09 -10.88
C PHE A 127 6.64 -1.78 -10.13
N LEU A 128 6.77 -0.68 -10.86
CA LEU A 128 6.85 0.67 -10.31
C LEU A 128 5.54 1.40 -10.57
N ALA A 129 5.07 2.16 -9.58
CA ALA A 129 3.86 2.96 -9.69
C ALA A 129 3.87 4.16 -8.75
N ASN A 130 3.16 5.21 -9.13
CA ASN A 130 2.91 6.39 -8.29
C ASN A 130 1.53 7.02 -8.56
N ASP A 131 0.65 6.32 -9.27
CA ASP A 131 -0.66 6.84 -9.66
C ASP A 131 -1.64 6.82 -8.45
N PRO A 132 -2.18 7.99 -8.02
CA PRO A 132 -3.08 8.06 -6.88
C PRO A 132 -4.41 7.35 -7.10
N TRP A 133 -4.85 7.18 -8.35
CA TRP A 133 -6.09 6.48 -8.66
C TRP A 133 -5.98 4.97 -8.49
N VAL A 134 -4.78 4.40 -8.39
CA VAL A 134 -4.57 2.95 -8.23
C VAL A 134 -3.94 2.58 -6.88
N GLY A 135 -3.40 3.55 -6.16
CA GLY A 135 -2.95 3.32 -4.80
C GLY A 135 -1.76 4.13 -4.34
N ALA A 136 -1.28 5.14 -5.06
CA ALA A 136 -0.38 6.10 -4.43
C ALA A 136 -1.18 7.04 -3.53
N ALA A 137 -0.51 7.62 -2.56
CA ALA A 137 -1.07 8.70 -1.76
C ALA A 137 -1.11 10.01 -2.55
N HIS A 138 -0.01 10.28 -3.23
CA HIS A 138 0.23 11.35 -4.21
C HIS A 138 1.42 10.92 -5.05
N GLN A 139 1.68 11.61 -6.15
CA GLN A 139 2.57 11.15 -7.21
C GLN A 139 4.04 11.06 -6.80
N GLN A 140 4.46 11.66 -5.69
CA GLN A 140 5.84 11.51 -5.21
C GLN A 140 6.05 10.23 -4.40
N ASP A 141 4.99 9.59 -3.92
CA ASP A 141 5.09 8.37 -3.12
C ASP A 141 5.18 7.15 -4.06
N VAL A 142 6.40 6.84 -4.49
CA VAL A 142 6.67 5.81 -5.51
C VAL A 142 6.77 4.43 -4.87
N MET A 143 5.96 3.50 -5.34
CA MET A 143 5.97 2.10 -4.90
C MET A 143 6.80 1.23 -5.85
N LEU A 144 7.59 0.33 -5.28
CA LEU A 144 8.22 -0.78 -6.00
C LEU A 144 7.68 -2.12 -5.47
N ILE A 145 7.01 -2.86 -6.35
CA ILE A 145 6.20 -4.04 -6.05
C ILE A 145 6.93 -5.30 -6.52
N CYS A 146 7.39 -6.15 -5.60
CA CYS A 146 8.14 -7.37 -5.91
C CYS A 146 7.32 -8.64 -5.59
N PRO A 147 6.89 -9.41 -6.60
CA PRO A 147 6.36 -10.75 -6.40
C PRO A 147 7.48 -11.72 -6.00
N VAL A 148 7.26 -12.49 -4.95
CA VAL A 148 8.15 -13.57 -4.50
C VAL A 148 7.55 -14.91 -4.93
N PHE A 149 8.24 -15.64 -5.80
CA PHE A 149 7.81 -16.94 -6.31
C PHE A 149 8.48 -18.10 -5.58
N TRP A 150 7.78 -19.22 -5.47
CA TRP A 150 8.36 -20.50 -5.06
C TRP A 150 7.85 -21.60 -6.00
N LYS A 151 8.77 -22.27 -6.70
CA LYS A 151 8.45 -23.36 -7.65
C LYS A 151 7.36 -23.00 -8.66
N GLY A 152 7.42 -21.78 -9.21
CA GLY A 152 6.47 -21.30 -10.23
C GLY A 152 5.11 -20.85 -9.70
N GLU A 153 4.94 -20.74 -8.38
CA GLU A 153 3.75 -20.19 -7.74
C GLU A 153 4.09 -18.89 -7.00
N LEU A 154 3.26 -17.87 -7.14
CA LEU A 154 3.38 -16.62 -6.39
C LEU A 154 3.13 -16.89 -4.91
N PHE A 155 4.18 -16.79 -4.10
CA PHE A 155 4.15 -17.05 -2.67
C PHE A 155 3.71 -15.85 -1.88
N CYS A 156 4.30 -14.68 -2.08
CA CYS A 156 3.94 -13.47 -1.37
C CYS A 156 4.39 -12.24 -2.18
N TRP A 157 4.09 -11.05 -1.66
CA TRP A 157 4.66 -9.81 -2.15
C TRP A 157 5.55 -9.21 -1.10
N VAL A 158 6.66 -8.66 -1.55
CA VAL A 158 7.50 -7.75 -0.78
C VAL A 158 7.44 -6.43 -1.52
N THR A 159 7.11 -5.37 -0.82
CA THR A 159 6.88 -4.07 -1.45
C THR A 159 7.52 -2.99 -0.63
N ASN A 160 7.87 -1.88 -1.26
CA ASN A 160 8.16 -0.66 -0.53
C ASN A 160 7.62 0.55 -1.26
N CYS A 161 7.34 1.59 -0.50
CA CYS A 161 7.05 2.92 -0.99
C CYS A 161 8.08 3.89 -0.42
N LEU A 162 8.53 4.84 -1.25
CA LEU A 162 9.50 5.86 -0.88
C LEU A 162 9.11 7.18 -1.54
N HIS A 163 9.00 8.22 -0.73
CA HIS A 163 8.76 9.56 -1.23
C HIS A 163 9.96 10.06 -2.04
N GLN A 164 9.69 10.53 -3.25
CA GLN A 164 10.67 11.13 -4.13
C GLN A 164 10.71 12.63 -3.92
N TYR A 165 11.90 13.21 -4.02
CA TYR A 165 12.06 14.65 -3.85
C TYR A 165 11.43 15.47 -4.99
N ASP A 166 11.48 14.95 -6.22
CA ASP A 166 10.97 15.60 -7.41
C ASP A 166 10.71 14.57 -8.53
N LEU A 167 9.52 14.61 -9.13
CA LEU A 167 9.14 13.82 -10.31
C LEU A 167 8.46 14.67 -11.39
N GLY A 168 8.77 15.97 -11.43
CA GLY A 168 8.17 16.91 -12.39
C GLY A 168 7.02 17.73 -11.83
N GLY A 169 6.01 18.03 -12.64
CA GLY A 169 4.95 19.01 -12.35
C GLY A 169 5.32 20.45 -12.66
N ILE A 170 4.44 21.41 -12.42
CA ILE A 170 4.66 22.84 -12.76
C ILE A 170 5.54 23.58 -11.74
N THR A 171 5.76 23.00 -10.55
CA THR A 171 6.55 23.60 -9.46
C THR A 171 7.76 22.71 -9.13
N PRO A 172 8.95 23.27 -8.87
CA PRO A 172 10.11 22.51 -8.39
C PRO A 172 9.97 22.14 -6.90
N SER A 173 9.06 21.22 -6.59
CA SER A 173 8.72 20.76 -5.24
C SER A 173 8.08 19.38 -5.28
N SER A 174 8.10 18.66 -4.16
CA SER A 174 7.31 17.43 -3.99
C SER A 174 5.80 17.72 -3.92
N PHE A 175 5.41 18.88 -3.37
CA PHE A 175 4.02 19.32 -3.27
C PHE A 175 3.75 20.53 -4.18
N CYS A 176 2.74 20.42 -5.05
CA CYS A 176 2.34 21.48 -5.97
C CYS A 176 1.02 22.12 -5.54
N GLY A 177 1.08 23.05 -4.56
CA GLY A 177 -0.13 23.70 -4.05
C GLY A 177 -0.90 24.53 -5.06
N SER A 178 -0.29 24.90 -6.18
CA SER A 178 -0.93 25.66 -7.27
C SER A 178 -1.51 24.79 -8.38
N ALA A 179 -1.43 23.46 -8.28
CA ALA A 179 -1.98 22.58 -9.29
C ALA A 179 -3.52 22.68 -9.31
N GLU A 180 -4.09 22.95 -10.48
CA GLU A 180 -5.53 22.95 -10.73
C GLU A 180 -6.07 21.54 -11.03
N ASN A 181 -5.18 20.64 -11.44
CA ASN A 181 -5.49 19.23 -11.70
C ASN A 181 -4.20 18.39 -11.66
N ALA A 182 -4.34 17.08 -11.58
CA ALA A 182 -3.20 16.16 -11.44
C ALA A 182 -2.25 16.14 -12.66
N PHE A 183 -2.65 16.68 -13.82
CA PHE A 183 -1.76 16.77 -14.99
C PHE A 183 -0.75 17.93 -14.86
N GLU A 184 -0.96 18.83 -13.89
CA GLU A 184 0.00 19.86 -13.51
C GLU A 184 0.99 19.38 -12.45
N GLU A 185 0.79 18.18 -11.91
CA GLU A 185 1.67 17.52 -10.96
C GLU A 185 2.62 16.52 -11.66
N ALA A 186 3.33 15.70 -10.90
CA ALA A 186 4.15 14.63 -11.46
C ALA A 186 3.29 13.64 -12.27
N ILE A 187 3.91 13.01 -13.27
CA ILE A 187 3.23 12.04 -14.13
C ILE A 187 2.65 10.90 -13.29
N CYS A 188 1.38 10.58 -13.55
CA CYS A 188 0.71 9.41 -12.97
C CYS A 188 1.15 8.16 -13.74
N ILE A 189 1.94 7.31 -13.08
CA ILE A 189 2.44 6.04 -13.60
C ILE A 189 1.63 4.94 -12.91
N PRO A 190 0.66 4.30 -13.59
CA PRO A 190 0.03 3.10 -13.06
C PRO A 190 1.07 1.99 -12.98
N PRO A 191 0.86 0.88 -12.25
CA PRO A 191 1.84 -0.19 -12.15
C PRO A 191 2.37 -0.64 -13.51
N VAL A 192 3.63 -0.31 -13.78
CA VAL A 192 4.37 -0.69 -14.98
C VAL A 192 5.53 -1.60 -14.58
N LYS A 193 5.77 -2.64 -15.36
CA LYS A 193 6.92 -3.52 -15.13
C LYS A 193 8.20 -2.73 -15.45
N ILE A 194 9.01 -2.42 -14.43
CA ILE A 194 10.29 -1.71 -14.57
C ILE A 194 11.48 -2.66 -14.41
N VAL A 195 11.31 -3.77 -13.69
CA VAL A 195 12.27 -4.88 -13.67
C VAL A 195 11.61 -6.07 -14.33
N GLU A 196 12.29 -6.69 -15.29
CA GLU A 196 11.83 -7.87 -16.01
C GLU A 196 12.91 -8.96 -15.93
N GLY A 197 12.58 -10.11 -15.34
CA GLY A 197 13.55 -11.21 -15.20
C GLY A 197 14.83 -10.86 -14.42
N ASN A 198 14.74 -10.01 -13.38
CA ASN A 198 15.83 -9.43 -12.61
C ASN A 198 16.69 -8.38 -13.34
N GLU A 199 16.30 -7.96 -14.54
CA GLU A 199 16.98 -6.89 -15.28
C GLU A 199 16.13 -5.62 -15.29
N ILE A 200 16.78 -4.47 -15.07
CA ILE A 200 16.11 -3.17 -15.14
C ILE A 200 15.81 -2.86 -16.61
N ARG A 201 14.55 -2.55 -16.89
CA ARG A 201 14.11 -2.04 -18.18
C ARG A 201 14.54 -0.59 -18.33
N ARG A 202 15.68 -0.39 -19.01
CA ARG A 202 16.30 0.94 -19.18
C ARG A 202 15.40 1.95 -19.87
N ASP A 203 14.58 1.53 -20.83
CA ASP A 203 13.59 2.38 -21.50
C ASP A 203 12.55 2.95 -20.52
N ILE A 204 12.10 2.16 -19.54
CA ILE A 204 11.16 2.61 -18.50
C ILE A 204 11.86 3.44 -17.44
N GLU A 205 13.06 3.04 -17.02
CA GLU A 205 13.87 3.83 -16.10
C GLU A 205 14.17 5.22 -16.69
N GLU A 206 14.59 5.32 -17.95
CA GLU A 206 14.85 6.58 -18.62
C GLU A 206 13.61 7.47 -18.65
N LEU A 207 12.43 6.90 -18.92
CA LEU A 207 11.16 7.64 -18.87
C LEU A 207 10.86 8.16 -17.46
N TYR A 208 11.03 7.32 -16.44
CA TYR A 208 10.81 7.68 -15.04
C TYR A 208 11.74 8.80 -14.58
N LEU A 209 13.04 8.69 -14.87
CA LEU A 209 14.05 9.67 -14.46
C LEU A 209 13.91 11.00 -15.23
N ARG A 210 13.50 10.95 -16.51
CA ARG A 210 13.40 12.14 -17.37
C ARG A 210 12.40 13.17 -16.86
N ALA A 211 11.38 12.76 -16.11
CA ALA A 211 10.38 13.65 -15.55
C ALA A 211 10.94 14.53 -14.41
N SER A 212 12.03 14.10 -13.77
CA SER A 212 12.59 14.75 -12.59
C SER A 212 13.61 15.83 -12.92
N ARG A 213 13.64 16.89 -12.10
CA ARG A 213 14.71 17.90 -12.03
C ARG A 213 15.94 17.39 -11.26
N LYS A 214 15.82 16.25 -10.58
CA LYS A 214 16.86 15.59 -9.77
C LYS A 214 17.01 14.11 -10.15
N PRO A 215 17.25 13.77 -11.43
CA PRO A 215 17.25 12.39 -11.91
C PRO A 215 18.29 11.51 -11.21
N GLU A 216 19.45 12.05 -10.83
CA GLU A 216 20.49 11.29 -10.13
C GLU A 216 20.04 10.84 -8.72
N ALA A 217 19.35 11.71 -7.97
CA ALA A 217 18.82 11.38 -6.66
C ALA A 217 17.68 10.35 -6.76
N VAL A 218 16.77 10.53 -7.71
CA VAL A 218 15.68 9.59 -7.99
C VAL A 218 16.22 8.23 -8.43
N ALA A 219 17.30 8.19 -9.22
CA ALA A 219 17.95 6.95 -9.62
C ALA A 219 18.56 6.20 -8.41
N LEU A 220 19.23 6.92 -7.51
CA LEU A 220 19.77 6.35 -6.26
C LEU A 220 18.66 5.80 -5.37
N ASP A 221 17.55 6.53 -5.24
CA ASP A 221 16.38 6.09 -4.49
C ASP A 221 15.76 4.84 -5.11
N PHE A 222 15.59 4.80 -6.43
CA PHE A 222 15.12 3.59 -7.11
C PHE A 222 16.07 2.38 -6.90
N ARG A 223 17.39 2.60 -6.97
CA ARG A 223 18.38 1.54 -6.65
C ARG A 223 18.25 1.08 -5.19
N ALA A 224 18.00 1.98 -4.24
CA ALA A 224 17.78 1.65 -2.83
C ALA A 224 16.50 0.83 -2.63
N GLN A 225 15.38 1.24 -3.25
CA GLN A 225 14.12 0.49 -3.26
C GLN A 225 14.29 -0.93 -3.83
N LEU A 226 15.03 -1.05 -4.94
CA LEU A 226 15.34 -2.33 -5.58
C LEU A 226 16.16 -3.23 -4.66
N ALA A 227 17.23 -2.71 -4.06
CA ALA A 227 18.07 -3.44 -3.12
C ALA A 227 17.28 -3.91 -1.88
N GLY A 228 16.39 -3.06 -1.37
CA GLY A 228 15.47 -3.43 -0.28
C GLY A 228 14.57 -4.60 -0.65
N ASN A 229 13.90 -4.53 -1.81
CA ASN A 229 13.04 -5.62 -2.29
C ASN A 229 13.80 -6.92 -2.52
N ILE A 230 14.99 -6.87 -3.13
CA ILE A 230 15.86 -8.04 -3.35
C ILE A 230 16.23 -8.67 -2.01
N THR A 231 16.67 -7.85 -1.05
CA THR A 231 17.06 -8.32 0.29
C THR A 231 15.90 -9.05 0.96
N ALA A 232 14.72 -8.44 1.01
CA ALA A 232 13.57 -9.06 1.67
C ALA A 232 13.05 -10.30 0.92
N ARG A 233 13.02 -10.29 -0.42
CA ARG A 233 12.71 -11.48 -1.23
C ARG A 233 13.64 -12.63 -0.87
N ASP A 234 14.95 -12.40 -0.87
CA ASP A 234 15.95 -13.44 -0.64
C ASP A 234 15.86 -14.00 0.79
N ARG A 235 15.56 -13.16 1.78
CA ARG A 235 15.30 -13.59 3.16
C ARG A 235 14.03 -14.44 3.28
N VAL A 236 12.95 -14.08 2.60
CA VAL A 236 11.74 -14.92 2.54
C VAL A 236 12.04 -16.27 1.90
N LEU A 237 12.76 -16.29 0.78
CA LEU A 237 13.16 -17.53 0.11
C LEU A 237 14.04 -18.42 1.00
N ALA A 238 14.96 -17.82 1.77
CA ALA A 238 15.78 -18.55 2.73
C ALA A 238 14.93 -19.20 3.84
N LEU A 239 13.91 -18.49 4.35
CA LEU A 239 12.95 -19.06 5.32
C LEU A 239 12.17 -20.23 4.71
N ILE A 240 11.70 -20.08 3.47
CA ILE A 240 11.00 -21.15 2.74
C ILE A 240 11.91 -22.37 2.54
N GLY A 241 13.17 -22.16 2.17
CA GLY A 241 14.15 -23.24 2.01
C GLY A 241 14.44 -23.99 3.33
N ARG A 242 14.49 -23.27 4.46
CA ARG A 242 14.81 -23.84 5.77
C ARG A 242 13.63 -24.56 6.43
N TYR A 243 12.43 -23.97 6.40
CA TYR A 243 11.26 -24.47 7.14
C TYR A 243 10.21 -25.13 6.24
N GLY A 244 10.36 -25.00 4.93
CA GLY A 244 9.38 -25.47 3.95
C GLY A 244 8.28 -24.43 3.66
N PRO A 245 7.76 -24.39 2.42
CA PRO A 245 6.79 -23.37 1.99
C PRO A 245 5.47 -23.45 2.77
N GLU A 246 4.98 -24.66 3.07
CA GLU A 246 3.71 -24.85 3.76
C GLU A 246 3.78 -24.36 5.21
N VAL A 247 4.92 -24.54 5.89
CA VAL A 247 5.11 -24.08 7.27
C VAL A 247 5.14 -22.55 7.29
N VAL A 248 5.96 -21.92 6.43
CA VAL A 248 6.04 -20.45 6.34
C VAL A 248 4.68 -19.85 5.97
N LYS A 249 3.98 -20.43 4.99
CA LYS A 249 2.62 -19.99 4.60
C LYS A 249 1.63 -20.13 5.74
N GLY A 250 1.69 -21.23 6.48
CA GLY A 250 0.88 -21.45 7.68
C GLY A 250 1.16 -20.38 8.74
N VAL A 251 2.43 -20.00 8.95
CA VAL A 251 2.79 -18.95 9.92
C VAL A 251 2.23 -17.60 9.49
N MET A 252 2.36 -17.20 8.22
CA MET A 252 1.76 -15.97 7.69
C MET A 252 0.26 -15.91 7.97
N ARG A 253 -0.47 -17.03 7.76
CA ARG A 253 -1.91 -17.11 8.08
C ARG A 253 -2.19 -16.99 9.56
N LYS A 254 -1.44 -17.72 10.38
CA LYS A 254 -1.60 -17.69 11.84
C LYS A 254 -1.28 -16.31 12.43
N ILE A 255 -0.37 -15.53 11.82
CA ILE A 255 -0.13 -14.13 12.15
C ILE A 255 -1.40 -13.30 11.93
N LEU A 256 -2.00 -13.39 10.73
CA LEU A 256 -3.24 -12.69 10.39
C LEU A 256 -4.40 -13.09 11.32
N ASP A 257 -4.60 -14.38 11.54
CA ASP A 257 -5.70 -14.90 12.36
C ASP A 257 -5.53 -14.52 13.85
N ASN A 258 -4.30 -14.44 14.33
CA ASN A 258 -4.02 -13.95 15.68
C ASN A 258 -4.30 -12.45 15.81
N GLY A 259 -3.90 -11.64 14.82
CA GLY A 259 -4.20 -10.21 14.76
C GLY A 259 -5.71 -9.95 14.68
N GLU A 260 -6.43 -10.71 13.86
CA GLU A 260 -7.89 -10.67 13.78
C GLU A 260 -8.52 -10.98 15.14
N ARG A 261 -8.14 -12.08 15.79
CA ARG A 261 -8.68 -12.44 17.11
C ARG A 261 -8.44 -11.35 18.16
N ALA A 262 -7.21 -10.84 18.25
CA ALA A 262 -6.86 -9.78 19.19
C ALA A 262 -7.65 -8.49 18.92
N PHE A 263 -7.88 -8.15 17.66
CA PHE A 263 -8.72 -7.01 17.27
C PHE A 263 -10.18 -7.22 17.66
N LEU A 264 -10.75 -8.39 17.38
CA LEU A 264 -12.13 -8.73 17.73
C LEU A 264 -12.37 -8.70 19.26
N ASP A 265 -11.41 -9.15 20.05
CA ASP A 265 -11.49 -9.08 21.51
C ASP A 265 -11.50 -7.65 22.04
N LYS A 266 -10.82 -6.72 21.36
CA LYS A 266 -10.92 -5.27 21.66
C LYS A 266 -12.28 -4.72 21.24
N LEU A 267 -12.78 -5.07 20.04
CA LEU A 267 -14.08 -4.58 19.59
C LEU A 267 -15.23 -5.01 20.50
N LYS A 268 -15.19 -6.20 21.11
CA LYS A 268 -16.19 -6.64 22.09
C LYS A 268 -16.31 -5.71 23.30
N ARG A 269 -15.23 -4.98 23.64
CA ARG A 269 -15.18 -4.06 24.78
C ARG A 269 -15.66 -2.66 24.43
N LEU A 270 -15.83 -2.35 23.15
CA LEU A 270 -16.32 -1.06 22.67
C LEU A 270 -17.83 -1.13 22.42
N PRO A 271 -18.61 -0.11 22.78
CA PRO A 271 -20.03 -0.08 22.48
C PRO A 271 -20.28 -0.04 20.97
N ASP A 272 -21.40 -0.56 20.50
CA ASP A 272 -21.88 -0.23 19.16
C ASP A 272 -22.34 1.23 19.13
N GLY A 273 -22.08 1.92 18.02
CA GLY A 273 -22.30 3.36 17.97
C GLY A 273 -21.91 4.00 16.66
N VAL A 274 -22.18 5.31 16.58
CA VAL A 274 -21.82 6.15 15.45
C VAL A 274 -21.14 7.40 16.00
N TRP A 275 -19.90 7.62 15.57
CA TRP A 275 -19.11 8.79 15.91
C TRP A 275 -18.90 9.61 14.65
N ARG A 276 -18.99 10.94 14.78
CA ARG A 276 -18.78 11.87 13.69
C ARG A 276 -17.80 12.93 14.12
N GLU A 277 -16.83 13.19 13.27
CA GLU A 277 -15.85 14.25 13.40
C GLU A 277 -16.00 15.16 12.18
N ARG A 278 -15.81 16.46 12.41
CA ARG A 278 -15.85 17.50 11.40
C ARG A 278 -14.66 18.42 11.62
N SER A 279 -13.76 18.42 10.65
CA SER A 279 -12.65 19.36 10.57
C SER A 279 -12.83 20.31 9.38
N TYR A 280 -11.97 21.32 9.32
CA TYR A 280 -11.93 22.28 8.22
C TYR A 280 -10.50 22.44 7.72
N VAL A 281 -10.37 22.58 6.40
CA VAL A 281 -9.12 22.86 5.70
C VAL A 281 -9.26 24.19 4.96
N GLU A 282 -8.21 24.99 4.91
CA GLU A 282 -8.19 26.27 4.21
C GLU A 282 -7.20 26.22 3.05
N CYS A 283 -7.35 27.14 2.09
CA CYS A 283 -6.35 27.42 1.06
C CYS A 283 -6.02 26.24 0.12
N CYS A 284 -7.04 25.57 -0.46
CA CYS A 284 -6.83 24.47 -1.41
C CYS A 284 -6.01 24.84 -2.67
N ARG A 285 -5.88 26.14 -2.97
CA ARG A 285 -5.01 26.71 -4.00
C ARG A 285 -4.66 28.17 -3.67
N PRO A 286 -3.61 28.76 -4.28
CA PRO A 286 -3.25 30.15 -4.07
C PRO A 286 -4.44 31.10 -4.27
N GLY A 287 -4.68 31.97 -3.30
CA GLY A 287 -5.77 32.95 -3.34
C GLY A 287 -7.14 32.41 -2.90
N ASP A 288 -7.28 31.11 -2.64
CA ASP A 288 -8.51 30.58 -2.04
C ASP A 288 -8.61 31.03 -0.57
N ARG A 289 -9.75 31.64 -0.23
CA ARG A 289 -10.08 32.14 1.12
C ARG A 289 -11.24 31.40 1.76
N ARG A 290 -11.69 30.30 1.14
CA ARG A 290 -12.77 29.46 1.67
C ARG A 290 -12.22 28.47 2.69
N THR A 291 -13.11 28.05 3.58
CA THR A 291 -12.96 26.90 4.45
C THR A 291 -13.67 25.70 3.80
N HIS A 292 -13.00 24.57 3.72
CA HIS A 292 -13.49 23.33 3.15
C HIS A 292 -13.76 22.33 4.27
N GLN A 293 -15.00 21.88 4.37
CA GLN A 293 -15.41 20.93 5.41
C GLN A 293 -14.89 19.52 5.08
N VAL A 294 -14.29 18.86 6.06
CA VAL A 294 -13.91 17.44 5.98
C VAL A 294 -14.68 16.67 7.04
N MET A 295 -15.37 15.61 6.63
CA MET A 295 -16.20 14.80 7.51
C MET A 295 -15.64 13.38 7.61
N LEU A 296 -15.63 12.84 8.83
CA LEU A 296 -15.39 11.42 9.06
C LEU A 296 -16.50 10.87 9.95
N THR A 297 -17.20 9.85 9.48
CA THR A 297 -18.15 9.07 10.26
C THR A 297 -17.60 7.66 10.47
N LEU A 298 -17.44 7.25 11.73
CA LEU A 298 -17.14 5.88 12.12
C LEU A 298 -18.40 5.22 12.67
N ARG A 299 -18.80 4.10 12.10
CA ARG A 299 -19.86 3.23 12.63
C ARG A 299 -19.28 1.94 13.13
N LYS A 300 -19.62 1.55 14.36
CA LYS A 300 -19.34 0.22 14.88
C LYS A 300 -20.63 -0.55 15.06
N LYS A 301 -20.68 -1.77 14.53
CA LYS A 301 -21.76 -2.75 14.76
C LYS A 301 -21.17 -4.14 14.97
N GLY A 302 -21.30 -4.68 16.18
CA GLY A 302 -20.69 -5.95 16.55
C GLY A 302 -19.19 -5.95 16.33
N SER A 303 -18.73 -6.78 15.39
CA SER A 303 -17.33 -6.89 14.98
C SER A 303 -16.95 -6.00 13.80
N SER A 304 -17.87 -5.24 13.21
CA SER A 304 -17.60 -4.46 11.99
C SER A 304 -17.39 -2.98 12.32
N LEU A 305 -16.39 -2.38 11.66
CA LEU A 305 -16.19 -0.94 11.58
C LEU A 305 -16.44 -0.47 10.14
N ILE A 306 -17.20 0.61 9.97
CA ILE A 306 -17.46 1.23 8.67
C ILE A 306 -17.05 2.69 8.77
N PHE A 307 -16.17 3.13 7.88
CA PHE A 307 -15.75 4.52 7.74
C PHE A 307 -16.45 5.14 6.54
N GLU A 308 -16.98 6.35 6.71
CA GLU A 308 -17.70 7.12 5.69
C GLU A 308 -17.24 8.59 5.75
N ASN A 309 -17.40 9.35 4.68
CA ASN A 309 -17.02 10.77 4.60
C ASN A 309 -18.18 11.71 4.18
N GLU A 310 -19.43 11.23 4.31
CA GLU A 310 -20.61 11.99 3.89
C GLU A 310 -20.64 13.39 4.53
N GLY A 311 -20.83 14.41 3.68
CA GLY A 311 -20.82 15.82 4.09
C GLY A 311 -19.46 16.50 3.94
N THR A 312 -18.41 15.80 3.50
CA THR A 312 -17.17 16.45 3.03
C THR A 312 -17.48 17.37 1.85
N ALA A 313 -16.79 18.52 1.79
CA ALA A 313 -16.92 19.48 0.70
C ALA A 313 -16.53 18.82 -0.65
N PRO A 314 -16.94 19.38 -1.80
CA PRO A 314 -16.49 18.88 -3.10
C PRO A 314 -14.99 19.06 -3.32
N GLN A 315 -14.41 18.21 -4.17
CA GLN A 315 -13.00 18.29 -4.59
C GLN A 315 -12.61 19.68 -5.11
N ASP A 316 -11.43 20.18 -4.74
CA ASP A 316 -10.95 21.52 -5.13
C ASP A 316 -9.40 21.62 -5.07
N GLY A 317 -8.80 22.32 -6.03
CA GLY A 317 -7.37 22.59 -6.09
C GLY A 317 -6.46 21.36 -5.94
N ALA A 318 -5.35 21.53 -5.22
CA ALA A 318 -4.35 20.48 -5.00
C ALA A 318 -4.61 19.64 -3.73
N MET A 319 -5.57 20.04 -2.89
CA MET A 319 -5.85 19.39 -1.59
C MET A 319 -6.94 18.33 -1.71
N ASN A 320 -6.70 17.31 -2.53
CA ASN A 320 -7.61 16.19 -2.74
C ASN A 320 -6.97 14.88 -2.29
N ALA A 321 -7.79 13.90 -1.91
CA ALA A 321 -7.33 12.55 -1.60
C ALA A 321 -8.18 11.53 -2.37
N THR A 322 -7.51 10.62 -3.08
CA THR A 322 -8.19 9.48 -3.69
C THR A 322 -8.60 8.46 -2.63
N TYR A 323 -9.39 7.45 -3.03
CA TYR A 323 -9.83 6.36 -2.15
C TYR A 323 -8.68 5.74 -1.36
N SER A 324 -7.55 5.44 -2.02
CA SER A 324 -6.38 4.86 -1.37
C SER A 324 -5.77 5.79 -0.34
N GLY A 325 -5.55 7.07 -0.66
CA GLY A 325 -5.02 8.06 0.27
C GLY A 325 -5.93 8.23 1.49
N TRP A 326 -7.24 8.43 1.27
CA TRP A 326 -8.20 8.56 2.36
C TRP A 326 -8.24 7.33 3.28
N ARG A 327 -8.29 6.12 2.69
CA ARG A 327 -8.21 4.85 3.41
C ARG A 327 -6.89 4.70 4.17
N GLY A 328 -5.77 5.01 3.53
CA GLY A 328 -4.43 4.89 4.11
C GLY A 328 -4.26 5.77 5.33
N ALA A 329 -4.78 7.00 5.31
CA ALA A 329 -4.76 7.92 6.45
C ALA A 329 -5.51 7.35 7.66
N ILE A 330 -6.71 6.78 7.45
CA ILE A 330 -7.48 6.11 8.50
C ILE A 330 -6.72 4.90 9.05
N MET A 331 -6.06 4.14 8.19
CA MET A 331 -5.30 2.95 8.59
C MET A 331 -4.14 3.26 9.53
N VAL A 332 -3.54 4.46 9.45
CA VAL A 332 -2.50 4.89 10.41
C VAL A 332 -3.06 4.96 11.82
N ALA A 333 -4.14 5.72 12.01
CA ALA A 333 -4.79 5.87 13.31
C ALA A 333 -5.35 4.52 13.79
N PHE A 334 -5.96 3.75 12.90
CA PHE A 334 -6.45 2.41 13.18
C PHE A 334 -5.36 1.48 13.72
N ASN A 335 -4.20 1.44 13.05
CA ASN A 335 -3.08 0.61 13.48
C ASN A 335 -2.57 1.03 14.86
N GLN A 336 -2.33 2.33 15.06
CA GLN A 336 -1.77 2.86 16.32
C GLN A 336 -2.74 2.73 17.50
N LEU A 337 -4.05 2.84 17.28
CA LEU A 337 -5.03 2.86 18.36
C LEU A 337 -5.62 1.47 18.64
N LEU A 338 -5.85 0.65 17.62
CA LEU A 338 -6.56 -0.62 17.75
C LEU A 338 -5.67 -1.85 17.53
N CYS A 339 -4.49 -1.71 16.92
CA CYS A 339 -3.59 -2.82 16.58
C CYS A 339 -2.16 -2.67 17.12
N TRP A 340 -1.94 -1.80 18.11
CA TRP A 340 -0.62 -1.50 18.68
C TRP A 340 0.17 -2.71 19.22
N ASP A 341 -0.52 -3.79 19.60
CA ASP A 341 0.04 -5.04 20.14
C ASP A 341 0.29 -6.13 19.08
N GLN A 342 0.15 -5.79 17.78
CA GLN A 342 0.15 -6.77 16.68
C GLN A 342 1.41 -6.73 15.82
N TYR A 343 2.49 -6.07 16.25
CA TYR A 343 3.71 -5.89 15.45
C TYR A 343 3.42 -5.34 14.04
N PHE A 344 2.56 -4.34 13.94
CA PHE A 344 2.15 -3.77 12.65
C PHE A 344 1.50 -4.79 11.68
N SER A 345 1.00 -5.91 12.20
CA SER A 345 0.27 -6.93 11.44
C SER A 345 -1.23 -6.65 11.46
N ILE A 346 -1.67 -5.70 10.64
CA ILE A 346 -3.07 -5.25 10.66
C ILE A 346 -3.99 -6.00 9.70
N GLY A 347 -3.46 -6.84 8.81
CA GLY A 347 -4.25 -7.46 7.73
C GLY A 347 -5.46 -8.25 8.23
N GLY A 348 -5.32 -9.00 9.33
CA GLY A 348 -6.42 -9.73 9.94
C GLY A 348 -7.52 -8.82 10.50
N ALA A 349 -7.14 -7.68 11.09
CA ALA A 349 -8.09 -6.70 11.60
C ALA A 349 -8.88 -6.01 10.47
N LEU A 350 -8.22 -5.74 9.33
CA LEU A 350 -8.85 -5.11 8.16
C LEU A 350 -9.97 -5.96 7.52
N ARG A 351 -10.04 -7.26 7.79
CA ARG A 351 -11.16 -8.13 7.35
C ARG A 351 -12.52 -7.68 7.91
N HIS A 352 -12.50 -6.87 8.97
CA HIS A 352 -13.66 -6.35 9.67
C HIS A 352 -13.86 -4.83 9.48
N VAL A 353 -13.07 -4.22 8.59
CA VAL A 353 -13.10 -2.78 8.33
C VAL A 353 -13.58 -2.52 6.90
N GLU A 354 -14.62 -1.71 6.78
CA GLU A 354 -15.16 -1.25 5.51
C GLU A 354 -14.91 0.25 5.34
N PHE A 355 -14.53 0.62 4.12
CA PHE A 355 -14.28 1.99 3.70
C PHE A 355 -15.31 2.33 2.63
N ASP A 356 -16.30 3.15 2.97
CA ASP A 356 -17.44 3.44 2.11
C ASP A 356 -17.63 4.96 1.92
N PRO A 357 -16.69 5.62 1.21
CA PRO A 357 -16.77 7.04 0.97
C PRO A 357 -17.83 7.38 -0.09
N THR A 358 -18.22 8.65 -0.08
CA THR A 358 -19.00 9.32 -1.11
C THR A 358 -18.03 9.88 -2.15
N PRO A 359 -18.07 9.45 -3.42
CA PRO A 359 -17.17 9.99 -4.45
C PRO A 359 -17.45 11.46 -4.79
N GLY A 360 -16.43 12.17 -5.27
CA GLY A 360 -16.54 13.58 -5.71
C GLY A 360 -16.49 14.61 -4.58
N THR A 361 -16.29 14.15 -3.34
CA THR A 361 -15.90 14.95 -2.18
C THR A 361 -14.39 15.08 -2.11
#